data_AF-A0AAE1XVS1-F1
#
_entry.id   AF-A0AAE1XVS1-F1
#
_cell.length_a   1.000
_cell.length_b   1.000
_cell.length_c   1.000
_cell.angle_alpha   90.00
_cell.angle_beta   90.00
_cell.angle_gamma   90.00
#
_symmetry.space_group_name_H-M   'P 1'
#
loop_
_entity.id
_entity.type
_entity.pdbx_description
1 polymer ?
#
loop_
_entity_poly.entity_id
_entity_poly.type
_entity_poly.pdbx_seq_one_letter_code
_entity_poly.pdbx_strand_id
1 'polypeptide(L)'
;MLAAAIKFKDVFLRFADREPHYDICPSAEDWTKAEKVCSVLELFWAATHIVSGSDYPTSNLFLNEVSRVKALLDKKSLDNDIFIRDIVARMKIKFDKYWGDSNLLMSIAAVLDPRQKLRALDFCFPRLYSAGNVADWYCSENII
;
A
#
# COMPACT_ATOMS: atom_id res chain seq x y z
N MET A 1 -12.95 -4.42 -8.42
CA MET A 1 -12.93 -4.63 -9.88
C MET A 1 -12.03 -5.79 -10.27
N LEU A 2 -10.70 -5.73 -10.07
CA LEU A 2 -9.76 -6.78 -10.50
C LEU A 2 -10.07 -8.17 -9.90
N ALA A 3 -10.27 -8.25 -8.59
CA ALA A 3 -10.67 -9.48 -7.91
C ALA A 3 -11.98 -10.09 -8.46
N ALA A 4 -12.92 -9.26 -8.92
CA ALA A 4 -14.15 -9.73 -9.55
C ALA A 4 -13.87 -10.24 -10.97
N ALA A 5 -13.10 -9.50 -11.77
CA ALA A 5 -12.72 -9.91 -13.12
C ALA A 5 -12.00 -11.27 -13.13
N ILE A 6 -11.08 -11.50 -12.19
CA ILE A 6 -10.35 -12.78 -12.03
C ILE A 6 -11.32 -13.95 -11.79
N LYS A 7 -12.36 -13.76 -10.96
CA LYS A 7 -13.39 -14.80 -10.70
C LYS A 7 -14.16 -15.19 -11.96
N PHE A 8 -14.25 -14.30 -12.94
CA PHE A 8 -14.96 -14.50 -14.19
C PHE A 8 -14.02 -14.63 -15.40
N LYS A 9 -12.74 -14.99 -15.20
CA LYS A 9 -11.76 -15.08 -16.31
C LYS A 9 -12.24 -15.94 -17.50
N ASP A 10 -12.94 -17.04 -17.23
CA ASP A 10 -13.48 -17.94 -18.27
C ASP A 10 -14.58 -17.28 -19.11
N VAL A 11 -15.26 -16.25 -18.57
CA VAL A 11 -16.28 -15.50 -19.30
C VAL A 11 -15.63 -14.69 -20.42
N PHE A 12 -14.43 -14.16 -20.22
CA PHE A 12 -13.71 -13.41 -21.25
C PHE A 12 -13.32 -14.31 -22.43
N LEU A 13 -12.88 -15.55 -22.15
CA LEU A 13 -12.59 -16.53 -23.19
C LEU A 13 -13.84 -16.90 -24.00
N ARG A 14 -14.95 -17.20 -23.31
CA ARG A 14 -16.22 -17.52 -23.98
C ARG A 14 -16.79 -16.34 -24.76
N PHE A 15 -16.50 -15.12 -24.32
CA PHE A 15 -16.91 -13.92 -25.04
C PHE A 15 -16.11 -13.75 -26.33
N ALA A 16 -14.81 -14.05 -26.32
CA ALA A 16 -13.96 -14.07 -27.52
C ALA A 16 -14.46 -15.06 -28.59
N ASP A 17 -14.97 -16.23 -28.16
CA ASP A 17 -15.54 -17.20 -29.10
C ASP A 17 -16.80 -16.69 -29.81
N ARG A 18 -17.53 -15.74 -29.20
CA ARG A 18 -18.84 -15.26 -29.67
C ARG A 18 -18.79 -13.92 -30.37
N GLU A 19 -17.81 -13.08 -30.02
CA GLU A 19 -17.68 -11.72 -30.52
C GLU A 19 -16.43 -11.60 -31.41
N PRO A 20 -16.59 -11.64 -32.75
CA PRO A 20 -15.47 -11.61 -33.68
C PRO A 20 -14.59 -10.36 -33.59
N HIS A 21 -15.08 -9.28 -32.98
CA HIS A 21 -14.34 -8.03 -32.81
C HIS A 21 -13.69 -7.89 -31.42
N TYR A 22 -13.68 -8.94 -30.60
CA TYR A 22 -13.05 -8.92 -29.28
C TYR A 22 -11.55 -9.26 -29.35
N ASP A 23 -10.74 -8.32 -29.82
CA ASP A 23 -9.31 -8.52 -30.07
C ASP A 23 -8.41 -8.44 -28.82
N ILE A 24 -8.97 -8.10 -27.65
CA ILE A 24 -8.22 -7.77 -26.42
C ILE A 24 -8.51 -8.80 -25.31
N CYS A 25 -8.66 -10.07 -25.67
CA CYS A 25 -8.85 -11.14 -24.69
C CYS A 25 -7.57 -11.34 -23.85
N PRO A 26 -7.61 -11.22 -22.51
CA PRO A 26 -6.42 -11.41 -21.69
C PRO A 26 -5.88 -12.84 -21.79
N SER A 27 -4.57 -12.97 -21.91
CA SER A 27 -3.88 -14.26 -21.95
C SER A 27 -3.82 -14.91 -20.56
N ALA A 28 -3.42 -16.19 -20.50
CA ALA A 28 -3.17 -16.87 -19.22
C ALA A 28 -2.06 -16.17 -18.40
N GLU A 29 -1.07 -15.59 -19.07
CA GLU A 29 -0.01 -14.81 -18.42
C GLU A 29 -0.57 -13.51 -17.82
N ASP A 30 -1.47 -12.82 -18.54
CA ASP A 30 -2.12 -11.60 -18.04
C ASP A 30 -2.97 -11.87 -16.80
N TRP A 31 -3.70 -12.99 -16.76
CA TRP A 31 -4.43 -13.41 -15.56
C TRP A 31 -3.49 -13.71 -14.39
N THR A 32 -2.36 -14.36 -14.65
CA THR A 32 -1.33 -14.61 -13.64
C THR A 32 -0.76 -13.30 -13.09
N LYS A 33 -0.47 -12.32 -13.97
CA LYS A 33 -0.03 -10.98 -13.57
C LYS A 33 -1.11 -10.25 -12.77
N ALA A 34 -2.37 -10.33 -13.19
CA ALA A 34 -3.51 -9.72 -12.51
C ALA A 34 -3.71 -10.28 -11.10
N GLU A 35 -3.61 -11.60 -10.91
CA GLU A 35 -3.67 -12.25 -9.60
C GLU A 35 -2.56 -11.74 -8.67
N LYS A 36 -1.31 -11.67 -9.17
CA LYS A 36 -0.18 -11.14 -8.39
C LYS A 36 -0.38 -9.68 -8.01
N VAL A 37 -0.83 -8.82 -8.93
CA VAL A 37 -1.15 -7.42 -8.63
C VAL A 37 -2.30 -7.32 -7.63
N CYS A 38 -3.34 -8.13 -7.78
CA CYS A 38 -4.46 -8.17 -6.85
C CYS A 38 -3.98 -8.47 -5.42
N SER A 39 -3.06 -9.42 -5.25
CA SER A 39 -2.49 -9.76 -3.94
C SER A 39 -1.76 -8.58 -3.26
N VAL A 40 -1.10 -7.71 -4.03
CA VAL A 40 -0.46 -6.50 -3.50
C VAL A 40 -1.53 -5.48 -3.10
N LEU A 41 -2.55 -5.32 -3.93
CA LEU A 41 -3.63 -4.34 -3.71
C LEU A 41 -4.59 -4.73 -2.57
N GLU A 42 -4.63 -5.99 -2.15
CA GLU A 42 -5.48 -6.44 -1.04
C GLU A 42 -5.20 -5.67 0.26
N LEU A 43 -3.93 -5.42 0.60
CA LEU A 43 -3.60 -4.65 1.79
C LEU A 43 -4.01 -3.18 1.66
N PHE A 44 -3.86 -2.60 0.46
CA PHE A 44 -4.33 -1.23 0.20
C PHE A 44 -5.85 -1.13 0.33
N TRP A 45 -6.58 -2.13 -0.16
CA TRP A 45 -8.02 -2.18 -0.02
C TRP A 45 -8.42 -2.30 1.45
N ALA A 46 -7.78 -3.18 2.22
CA ALA A 46 -8.04 -3.34 3.65
C ALA A 46 -7.76 -2.04 4.42
N ALA A 47 -6.61 -1.41 4.18
CA ALA A 47 -6.25 -0.12 4.77
C ALA A 47 -7.29 0.96 4.41
N THR A 48 -7.63 1.09 3.13
CA THR A 48 -8.63 2.05 2.63
C THR A 48 -9.99 1.82 3.29
N HIS A 49 -10.42 0.56 3.41
CA HIS A 49 -11.70 0.22 4.02
C HIS A 49 -11.76 0.60 5.51
N ILE A 50 -10.66 0.44 6.24
CA ILE A 50 -10.53 0.88 7.63
C ILE A 50 -10.57 2.41 7.72
N VAL A 51 -9.76 3.11 6.93
CA VAL A 51 -9.64 4.58 7.06
C VAL A 51 -10.82 5.34 6.45
N SER A 52 -11.61 4.70 5.58
CA SER A 52 -12.83 5.27 4.97
C SER A 52 -14.09 4.94 5.77
N GLY A 53 -13.97 4.31 6.95
CA GLY A 53 -15.10 4.10 7.85
C GLY A 53 -15.74 5.41 8.30
N SER A 54 -17.04 5.39 8.59
CA SER A 54 -17.78 6.55 9.08
C SER A 54 -18.43 6.33 10.45
N ASP A 55 -18.54 5.07 10.90
CA ASP A 55 -19.16 4.70 12.18
C ASP A 55 -18.19 4.79 13.37
N TYR A 56 -16.95 5.24 13.15
CA TYR A 56 -15.91 5.36 14.17
C TYR A 56 -14.89 6.44 13.78
N PRO A 57 -14.14 7.01 14.76
CA PRO A 57 -13.00 7.86 14.46
C PRO A 57 -11.95 7.07 13.66
N THR A 58 -11.59 7.57 12.48
CA THR A 58 -10.60 6.92 11.60
C THR A 58 -9.22 7.55 11.73
N SER A 59 -9.13 8.84 12.09
CA SER A 59 -7.89 9.64 12.15
C SER A 59 -6.78 8.98 12.98
N ASN A 60 -7.12 8.41 14.13
CA ASN A 60 -6.21 7.68 15.02
C ASN A 60 -5.67 6.36 14.44
N LEU A 61 -6.32 5.80 13.42
CA LEU A 61 -5.93 4.53 12.80
C LEU A 61 -5.02 4.72 11.58
N PHE A 62 -5.02 5.92 10.97
CA PHE A 62 -4.28 6.21 9.73
C PHE A 62 -2.80 5.86 9.80
N LEU A 63 -2.12 6.25 10.89
CA LEU A 63 -0.68 6.03 11.01
C LEU A 63 -0.31 4.53 10.93
N ASN A 64 -1.07 3.69 11.62
CA ASN A 64 -0.85 2.25 11.61
C ASN A 64 -1.10 1.66 10.22
N GLU A 65 -2.21 2.03 9.56
CA GLU A 65 -2.53 1.50 8.24
C GLU A 65 -1.53 1.96 7.16
N VAL A 66 -1.07 3.21 7.22
CA VAL A 66 -0.01 3.72 6.33
C VAL A 66 1.32 2.99 6.58
N SER A 67 1.69 2.75 7.84
CA SER A 67 2.87 1.96 8.19
C SER A 67 2.81 0.52 7.68
N ARG A 68 1.64 -0.12 7.73
CA ARG A 68 1.42 -1.46 7.18
C ARG A 68 1.61 -1.49 5.67
N VAL A 69 1.06 -0.51 4.95
CA VAL A 69 1.24 -0.38 3.50
C VAL A 69 2.73 -0.18 3.16
N LYS A 70 3.44 0.69 3.88
CA LYS A 70 4.88 0.89 3.68
C LYS A 70 5.67 -0.41 3.85
N ALA A 71 5.41 -1.15 4.94
CA ALA A 71 6.08 -2.42 5.20
C ALA A 71 5.84 -3.45 4.09
N LEU A 72 4.62 -3.50 3.52
CA LEU A 72 4.34 -4.35 2.36
C LEU A 72 5.15 -3.91 1.13
N LEU A 73 5.14 -2.62 0.81
CA LEU A 73 5.85 -2.08 -0.34
C LEU A 73 7.36 -2.33 -0.23
N ASP A 74 7.95 -2.12 0.94
CA ASP A 74 9.37 -2.41 1.17
C ASP A 74 9.68 -3.90 1.00
N LYS A 75 8.88 -4.77 1.61
CA LYS A 75 9.04 -6.23 1.45
C LYS A 75 8.92 -6.64 -0.02
N LYS A 76 7.90 -6.15 -0.73
CA LYS A 76 7.62 -6.51 -2.12
C LYS A 76 8.56 -5.84 -3.12
N SER A 77 9.26 -4.78 -2.74
CA SER A 77 10.34 -4.19 -3.54
C SER A 77 11.57 -5.10 -3.65
N LEU A 78 11.67 -6.10 -2.78
CA LEU A 78 12.72 -7.13 -2.78
C LEU A 78 12.19 -8.49 -3.25
N ASP A 79 11.03 -8.53 -3.91
CA ASP A 79 10.44 -9.78 -4.41
C ASP A 79 11.30 -10.38 -5.54
N ASN A 80 11.33 -11.72 -5.62
CA ASN A 80 12.05 -12.45 -6.65
C ASN A 80 11.38 -12.28 -8.03
N ASP A 81 10.07 -12.04 -8.03
CA ASP A 81 9.32 -11.75 -9.24
C ASP A 81 9.62 -10.33 -9.73
N ILE A 82 10.32 -10.24 -10.87
CA ILE A 82 10.72 -8.98 -11.51
C ILE A 82 9.52 -8.09 -11.81
N PHE A 83 8.41 -8.67 -12.29
CA PHE A 83 7.21 -7.92 -12.65
C PHE A 83 6.58 -7.26 -11.42
N ILE A 84 6.50 -7.99 -10.30
CA ILE A 84 5.99 -7.44 -9.04
C ILE A 84 6.93 -6.38 -8.49
N ARG A 85 8.24 -6.64 -8.50
CA ARG A 85 9.24 -5.68 -8.05
C ARG A 85 9.13 -4.35 -8.79
N ASP A 86 9.00 -4.38 -10.11
CA ASP A 86 8.91 -3.17 -10.94
C ASP A 86 7.63 -2.37 -10.68
N ILE A 87 6.49 -3.05 -10.53
CA ILE A 87 5.22 -2.39 -10.18
C ILE A 87 5.31 -1.76 -8.80
N VAL A 88 5.81 -2.52 -7.82
CA VAL A 88 5.90 -2.08 -6.42
C VAL A 88 6.89 -0.95 -6.28
N ALA A 89 8.00 -0.93 -7.01
CA ALA A 89 8.94 0.18 -7.03
C ALA A 89 8.26 1.50 -7.45
N ARG A 90 7.43 1.46 -8.51
CA ARG A 90 6.65 2.64 -8.94
C ARG A 90 5.59 3.05 -7.92
N MET A 91 4.92 2.09 -7.29
CA MET A 91 3.96 2.36 -6.22
C MET A 91 4.64 2.99 -5.00
N LYS A 92 5.82 2.49 -4.63
CA LYS A 92 6.63 3.01 -3.53
C LYS A 92 7.09 4.43 -3.77
N ILE A 93 7.54 4.78 -4.98
CA ILE A 93 7.87 6.19 -5.32
C ILE A 93 6.68 7.11 -5.08
N LYS A 94 5.47 6.70 -5.50
CA LYS A 94 4.26 7.49 -5.23
C LYS A 94 3.93 7.53 -3.74
N PHE A 95 4.07 6.41 -3.04
CA PHE A 95 3.85 6.34 -1.61
C PHE A 95 4.78 7.33 -0.87
N ASP A 96 6.08 7.26 -1.12
CA ASP A 96 7.09 8.12 -0.50
C ASP A 96 6.86 9.60 -0.88
N LYS A 97 6.37 9.90 -2.09
CA LYS A 97 5.99 11.27 -2.46
C LYS A 97 4.87 11.85 -1.60
N TYR A 98 3.87 11.05 -1.21
CA TYR A 98 2.70 11.53 -0.47
C TYR A 98 2.80 11.32 1.04
N TRP A 99 3.59 10.34 1.48
CA TRP A 99 3.66 9.87 2.87
C TRP A 99 5.10 9.71 3.39
N GLY A 100 6.11 10.01 2.56
CA GLY A 100 7.53 9.92 2.91
C GLY A 100 8.03 11.05 3.78
N ASP A 101 7.21 12.09 4.00
CA ASP A 101 7.34 13.02 5.13
C ASP A 101 6.19 12.76 6.09
N SER A 102 6.49 12.70 7.40
CA SER A 102 5.46 12.41 8.41
C SER A 102 4.43 13.53 8.41
N ASN A 103 3.19 13.21 8.05
CA ASN A 103 2.11 14.15 8.28
C ASN A 103 1.88 14.23 9.80
N LEU A 104 2.38 15.32 10.41
CA LEU A 104 2.29 15.60 11.84
C LEU A 104 0.88 15.33 12.40
N LEU A 105 -0.16 15.61 11.60
CA LEU A 105 -1.55 15.38 11.99
C LEU A 105 -1.84 13.91 12.29
N MET A 106 -1.30 12.97 11.53
CA MET A 106 -1.48 11.53 11.76
C MET A 106 -0.81 11.09 13.06
N SER A 107 0.38 11.64 13.33
CA SER A 107 1.13 11.37 14.56
C SER A 107 0.39 11.90 15.79
N ILE A 108 -0.12 13.14 15.72
CA ILE A 108 -0.96 13.72 16.78
C ILE A 108 -2.22 12.88 16.99
N ALA A 109 -2.93 12.51 15.92
CA ALA A 109 -4.15 11.71 16.02
C ALA A 109 -3.90 10.34 16.69
N ALA A 110 -2.78 9.68 16.37
CA ALA A 110 -2.39 8.42 16.99
C ALA A 110 -2.04 8.57 18.47
N VAL A 111 -1.33 9.65 18.85
CA VAL A 111 -0.97 9.93 20.25
C VAL A 111 -2.19 10.28 21.10
N LEU A 112 -3.17 10.99 20.52
CA LEU A 112 -4.41 11.33 21.19
C LEU A 112 -5.32 10.12 21.43
N ASP A 113 -5.10 8.99 20.77
CA ASP A 113 -5.80 7.74 21.11
C ASP A 113 -5.22 7.17 22.43
N PRO A 114 -6.01 7.14 23.53
CA PRO A 114 -5.52 6.69 24.83
C PRO A 114 -5.07 5.22 24.84
N ARG A 115 -5.47 4.43 23.83
CA ARG A 115 -5.07 3.02 23.67
C ARG A 115 -3.71 2.88 23.01
N GLN A 116 -3.32 3.82 22.15
CA GLN A 116 -2.07 3.78 21.40
C GLN A 116 -0.99 4.65 22.03
N LYS A 117 -1.31 5.94 22.29
CA LYS A 117 -0.38 6.94 22.80
C LYS A 117 0.92 6.96 21.96
N LEU A 118 2.07 7.21 22.59
CA LEU A 118 3.38 7.22 21.92
C LEU A 118 3.80 5.86 21.34
N ARG A 119 3.24 4.74 21.80
CA ARG A 119 3.60 3.40 21.31
C ARG A 119 3.33 3.23 19.82
N ALA A 120 2.33 3.94 19.27
CA ALA A 120 2.09 3.94 17.84
C ALA A 120 3.24 4.57 17.06
N LEU A 121 3.85 5.64 17.56
CA LEU A 121 4.99 6.29 16.93
C LEU A 121 6.21 5.36 16.98
N ASP A 122 6.51 4.80 18.15
CA ASP A 122 7.64 3.88 18.37
C ASP A 122 7.59 2.69 17.41
N PHE A 123 6.39 2.20 17.10
CA PHE A 123 6.20 1.09 16.18
C PHE A 123 6.20 1.51 14.70
N CYS A 124 5.55 2.63 14.36
CA CYS A 124 5.32 3.01 12.97
C CYS A 124 6.51 3.75 12.35
N PHE A 125 7.17 4.62 13.09
CA PHE A 125 8.21 5.50 12.56
C PHE A 125 9.43 4.75 12.03
N PRO A 126 9.97 3.71 12.71
CA PRO A 126 11.08 2.93 12.18
C PRO A 126 10.77 2.22 10.85
N ARG A 127 9.48 1.97 10.57
CA ARG A 127 9.01 1.34 9.32
C ARG A 127 8.77 2.36 8.22
N LEU A 128 8.35 3.56 8.58
CA LEU A 128 8.11 4.66 7.64
C LEU A 128 9.43 5.27 7.18
N TYR A 129 10.36 5.46 8.12
CA TYR A 129 11.67 6.08 7.91
C TYR A 129 12.74 5.06 8.25
N SER A 130 13.21 4.31 7.25
CA SER A 130 14.44 3.52 7.40
C SER A 130 15.61 4.45 7.75
N ALA A 131 16.56 3.98 8.55
CA ALA A 131 17.61 4.74 9.26
C ALA A 131 18.47 5.73 8.46
N GLY A 132 18.36 5.80 7.14
CA GLY A 132 19.03 6.80 6.30
C GLY A 132 18.59 8.24 6.55
N ASN A 133 17.39 8.47 7.10
CA ASN A 133 16.89 9.82 7.39
C ASN A 133 16.93 10.19 8.88
N VAL A 134 17.31 9.26 9.77
CA VAL A 134 17.38 9.53 11.22
C VAL A 134 18.65 10.31 11.56
N ALA A 135 19.73 10.13 10.78
CA ALA A 135 20.96 10.90 10.94
C ALA A 135 20.77 12.41 10.66
N ASP A 136 19.89 12.77 9.72
CA ASP A 136 19.62 14.17 9.38
C ASP A 136 18.81 14.88 10.47
N TRP A 137 17.89 14.18 11.14
CA TRP A 137 17.12 14.73 12.27
C TRP A 137 18.01 15.01 13.50
N TYR A 138 18.87 14.08 13.90
CA TYR A 138 19.79 14.30 15.03
C TYR A 138 20.89 15.34 14.77
N CYS A 139 21.25 15.57 13.49
CA CYS A 139 22.15 16.66 13.11
C CYS A 139 21.46 18.04 13.12
N SER A 140 20.14 18.09 12.91
CA SER A 140 19.39 19.36 12.91
C SER A 140 19.06 19.92 14.31
N GLU A 141 19.02 19.07 15.33
CA GLU A 141 18.74 19.47 16.72
C GLU A 141 20.01 19.72 17.57
N ASN A 142 21.21 19.56 16.99
CA ASN A 142 22.50 19.84 17.67
C ASN A 142 23.21 21.10 17.15
N ILE A 143 22.47 22.04 16.54
CA ILE A 143 22.96 23.38 16.24
C ILE A 143 21.99 24.43 16.82
N ILE A 144 21.84 24.43 18.15
CA ILE A 144 21.67 25.63 18.99
C ILE A 144 22.40 25.37 20.32
#